data_AF-A0A5B2W3G7-F1
#
_entry.id   AF-A0A5B2W3G7-F1
#
_cell.length_a   1.000
_cell.length_b   1.000
_cell.length_c   1.000
_cell.angle_alpha   90.00
_cell.angle_beta   90.00
_cell.angle_gamma   90.00
#
_symmetry.space_group_name_H-M   'P 1'
#
loop_
_entity.id
_entity.type
_entity.pdbx_description
1 polymer ?
#
loop_
_entity_poly.entity_id
_entity_poly.type
_entity_poly.pdbx_seq_one_letter_code
_entity_poly.pdbx_strand_id
1 'polypeptide(L)'
;MADPGDIHAKNRPMKPNIPSPNKRPAWQRHGQLWRSTTGLCLILLLTAGCKKYNEFRNAKPTSEVSVNTYDFLKSQQGLYDTLLHLIDIAGLADTLKTANVTFFAPQDYSIRTGLYNLNYTRGKYGFAGNWTLDSIPPAVWDTLLRRYMIPAKVTSDSLDYADGVNLTTLSYGYLMNGKTAPTNASGIIAGGPTIIQLSDMNRSRFVRDWSTSITQSIDLKTANGWLHVLESKHVFGFISLVPLAFPYSLNPIQAPYLGLPSPIPGTIEVEDFDDGGEGLSYHDTDNNNNGGQYRTERVDIENCGEGGFNIGWTSGSEWLEYTVEVTVSGDYDLGVRAAANDEPGGDFHVEFDGVNITGTMHCPRTGGWQSYITLSKTVTLTAGKHVMRFVLDTGGYNINKFIFTKL
;
A
#
# COMPACT_ATOMS: atom_id res chain seq x y z
N MET A 1 16.42 37.29 52.41
CA MET A 1 15.75 36.35 53.35
C MET A 1 16.26 34.95 53.09
N ALA A 2 16.41 34.19 54.15
CA ALA A 2 17.29 33.04 54.30
C ALA A 2 16.92 31.79 53.48
N ASP A 3 17.99 31.19 52.95
CA ASP A 3 18.43 29.77 52.88
C ASP A 3 17.49 28.58 52.55
N PRO A 4 17.99 27.60 51.76
CA PRO A 4 17.28 26.46 51.17
C PRO A 4 17.56 25.12 51.88
N GLY A 5 16.88 24.05 51.43
CA GLY A 5 17.15 22.66 51.81
C GLY A 5 17.57 21.83 50.60
N ASP A 6 18.88 21.69 50.46
CA ASP A 6 19.67 20.99 49.46
C ASP A 6 19.68 19.46 49.68
N ILE A 7 19.84 18.66 48.61
CA ILE A 7 20.93 17.67 48.52
C ILE A 7 21.11 17.18 47.07
N HIS A 8 22.02 17.87 46.39
CA HIS A 8 23.04 17.40 45.45
C HIS A 8 23.14 15.90 45.05
N ALA A 9 23.28 15.67 43.73
CA ALA A 9 24.30 14.77 43.17
C ALA A 9 24.83 15.31 41.83
N LYS A 10 26.15 15.53 41.74
CA LYS A 10 26.88 16.07 40.57
C LYS A 10 27.42 14.97 39.66
N ASN A 11 27.42 15.27 38.37
CA ASN A 11 28.16 14.64 37.26
C ASN A 11 29.63 14.33 37.55
N ARG A 12 30.16 13.24 36.96
CA ARG A 12 31.18 13.30 35.88
C ARG A 12 31.44 11.92 35.20
N PRO A 13 31.90 11.90 33.93
CA PRO A 13 31.99 10.72 33.06
C PRO A 13 33.41 10.12 32.99
N MET A 14 33.56 8.89 32.45
CA MET A 14 34.68 8.45 31.58
C MET A 14 34.55 6.97 31.16
N LYS A 15 34.73 6.71 29.86
CA LYS A 15 35.20 5.47 29.20
C LYS A 15 36.51 5.85 28.46
N PRO A 16 37.31 4.95 27.84
CA PRO A 16 37.29 3.47 27.77
C PRO A 16 38.70 2.82 27.99
N ASN A 17 38.80 1.48 28.08
CA ASN A 17 39.67 0.65 27.21
C ASN A 17 39.61 -0.86 27.52
N ILE A 18 39.71 -1.65 26.45
CA ILE A 18 39.78 -3.12 26.36
C ILE A 18 41.26 -3.50 26.16
N PRO A 19 41.78 -4.63 26.70
CA PRO A 19 41.96 -5.86 25.87
C PRO A 19 41.85 -7.21 26.61
N SER A 20 41.57 -8.26 25.84
CA SER A 20 41.72 -9.70 26.14
C SER A 20 43.13 -10.20 25.73
N PRO A 21 43.48 -11.51 25.64
CA PRO A 21 43.32 -12.67 26.56
C PRO A 21 44.67 -13.45 26.77
N ASN A 22 44.61 -14.58 27.51
CA ASN A 22 45.23 -15.89 27.17
C ASN A 22 46.60 -16.35 27.76
N LYS A 23 46.65 -17.69 28.02
CA LYS A 23 47.78 -18.66 28.07
C LYS A 23 48.35 -19.17 29.43
N ARG A 24 48.35 -20.53 29.55
CA ARG A 24 49.09 -21.43 30.48
C ARG A 24 50.57 -21.58 30.06
N PRO A 25 51.53 -22.17 30.83
CA PRO A 25 51.69 -23.65 31.06
C PRO A 25 52.30 -24.05 32.46
N ALA A 26 51.99 -25.19 33.09
CA ALA A 26 52.47 -26.60 33.00
C ALA A 26 53.72 -27.00 33.85
N TRP A 27 53.61 -28.21 34.43
CA TRP A 27 54.62 -29.22 34.85
C TRP A 27 54.99 -29.39 36.34
N GLN A 28 54.55 -30.52 36.91
CA GLN A 28 55.44 -31.51 37.56
C GLN A 28 54.86 -32.94 37.39
N ARG A 29 55.74 -33.91 37.19
CA ARG A 29 55.50 -35.28 36.66
C ARG A 29 55.71 -36.38 37.71
N HIS A 30 55.22 -37.58 37.34
CA HIS A 30 55.62 -38.96 37.71
C HIS A 30 54.85 -39.64 38.86
N GLY A 31 54.29 -40.86 38.73
CA GLY A 31 54.32 -41.83 37.61
C GLY A 31 53.51 -43.13 37.86
N GLN A 32 53.46 -43.96 36.79
CA GLN A 32 53.20 -45.42 36.67
C GLN A 32 51.81 -45.99 37.09
N LEU A 33 50.91 -46.41 36.16
CA LEU A 33 50.85 -47.53 35.20
C LEU A 33 50.43 -48.91 35.78
N TRP A 34 49.25 -49.38 35.31
CA TRP A 34 48.81 -50.77 35.02
C TRP A 34 48.31 -51.69 36.17
N ARG A 35 47.00 -52.00 36.20
CA ARG A 35 46.36 -53.25 35.67
C ARG A 35 45.01 -53.59 36.35
N SER A 36 43.98 -53.70 35.49
CA SER A 36 42.98 -54.78 35.48
C SER A 36 41.96 -54.91 36.62
N THR A 37 40.81 -54.22 36.54
CA THR A 37 39.51 -54.66 37.11
C THR A 37 38.33 -53.82 36.60
N THR A 38 38.10 -53.77 35.29
CA THR A 38 36.88 -53.13 34.73
C THR A 38 36.37 -53.92 33.53
N GLY A 39 36.10 -55.21 33.75
CA GLY A 39 35.68 -56.13 32.69
C GLY A 39 34.22 -56.62 32.78
N LEU A 40 33.42 -56.25 33.79
CA LEU A 40 32.13 -56.94 34.00
C LEU A 40 30.90 -56.09 34.37
N CYS A 41 30.97 -54.75 34.37
CA CYS A 41 29.79 -53.91 34.65
C CYS A 41 29.29 -53.05 33.47
N LEU A 42 29.87 -53.17 32.28
CA LEU A 42 29.51 -52.31 31.13
C LEU A 42 28.61 -52.97 30.07
N ILE A 43 28.15 -54.21 30.28
CA ILE A 43 27.36 -54.95 29.27
C ILE A 43 25.85 -55.05 29.61
N LEU A 44 25.42 -54.56 30.77
CA LEU A 44 24.01 -54.62 31.21
C LEU A 44 23.26 -53.28 31.26
N LEU A 45 23.82 -52.22 30.66
CA LEU A 45 23.20 -50.88 30.59
C LEU A 45 22.81 -50.44 29.16
N LEU A 46 22.72 -51.38 28.20
CA LEU A 46 22.40 -51.06 26.80
C LEU A 46 21.00 -51.48 26.31
N THR A 47 20.07 -51.87 27.20
CA THR A 47 18.70 -52.24 26.78
C THR A 47 17.57 -51.52 27.50
N ALA A 48 17.85 -50.44 28.24
CA ALA A 48 16.83 -49.45 28.60
C ALA A 48 16.72 -48.39 27.49
N GLY A 49 16.47 -48.85 26.27
CA GLY A 49 16.00 -47.96 25.20
C GLY A 49 14.64 -47.43 25.62
N CYS A 50 14.60 -46.20 26.14
CA CYS A 50 13.36 -45.44 26.17
C CYS A 50 12.81 -45.47 24.74
N LYS A 51 11.64 -46.10 24.53
CA LYS A 51 10.85 -45.86 23.32
C LYS A 51 10.72 -44.34 23.24
N LYS A 52 11.41 -43.73 22.29
CA LYS A 52 11.32 -42.30 22.03
C LYS A 52 9.88 -42.09 21.58
N TYR A 53 9.02 -41.62 22.48
CA TYR A 53 7.66 -41.22 22.16
C TYR A 53 7.74 -40.02 21.20
N ASN A 54 7.85 -40.32 19.90
CA ASN A 54 7.76 -39.34 18.82
C ASN A 54 6.30 -38.90 18.56
N GLU A 55 5.34 -39.38 19.35
CA GLU A 55 3.91 -39.09 19.19
C GLU A 55 3.61 -37.59 19.31
N PHE A 56 4.40 -36.81 20.05
CA PHE A 56 4.21 -35.36 20.17
C PHE A 56 4.78 -34.53 19.01
N ARG A 57 5.62 -35.11 18.13
CA ARG A 57 6.15 -34.38 16.96
C ARG A 57 5.21 -34.37 15.76
N ASN A 58 4.28 -35.33 15.72
CA ASN A 58 3.36 -35.56 14.58
C ASN A 58 1.89 -35.60 15.01
N ALA A 59 1.56 -35.27 16.26
CA ALA A 59 0.17 -35.13 16.67
C ALA A 59 -0.44 -33.96 15.89
N LYS A 60 -1.30 -34.26 14.91
CA LYS A 60 -2.14 -33.25 14.26
C LYS A 60 -2.98 -32.60 15.37
N PRO A 61 -2.83 -31.29 15.64
CA PRO A 61 -3.66 -30.64 16.64
C PRO A 61 -5.04 -30.42 16.01
N THR A 62 -5.85 -31.46 15.91
CA THR A 62 -7.29 -31.28 15.73
C THR A 62 -7.88 -30.97 17.09
N SER A 63 -7.91 -29.70 17.45
CA SER A 63 -8.79 -29.25 18.53
C SER A 63 -10.22 -29.34 18.02
N GLU A 64 -10.90 -30.42 18.37
CA GLU A 64 -12.34 -30.53 18.13
C GLU A 64 -13.08 -29.79 19.25
N VAL A 65 -14.08 -28.98 18.89
CA VAL A 65 -14.96 -28.28 19.83
C VAL A 65 -16.41 -28.68 19.57
N SER A 66 -17.17 -28.85 20.64
CA SER A 66 -18.56 -29.35 20.59
C SER A 66 -19.60 -28.29 20.20
N VAL A 67 -19.19 -27.03 20.04
CA VAL A 67 -20.05 -25.90 19.66
C VAL A 67 -19.90 -25.58 18.17
N ASN A 68 -20.90 -24.92 17.58
CA ASN A 68 -20.82 -24.47 16.19
C ASN A 68 -19.77 -23.34 16.03
N THR A 69 -19.40 -23.03 14.78
CA THR A 69 -18.35 -22.05 14.47
C THR A 69 -18.65 -20.66 15.03
N TYR A 70 -19.90 -20.19 14.93
CA TYR A 70 -20.29 -18.86 15.44
C TYR A 70 -20.15 -18.79 16.96
N ASP A 71 -20.68 -19.78 17.69
CA ASP A 71 -20.63 -19.82 19.15
C ASP A 71 -19.21 -20.07 19.68
N PHE A 72 -18.39 -20.81 18.92
CA PHE A 72 -16.96 -20.91 19.21
C PHE A 72 -16.30 -19.53 19.17
N LEU A 73 -16.45 -18.77 18.08
CA LEU A 73 -15.87 -17.42 17.96
C LEU A 73 -16.38 -16.49 19.08
N LYS A 74 -17.67 -16.54 19.40
CA LYS A 74 -18.29 -15.78 20.50
C LYS A 74 -17.72 -16.12 21.87
N SER A 75 -17.26 -17.36 22.07
CA SER A 75 -16.63 -17.78 23.34
C SER A 75 -15.22 -17.23 23.55
N GLN A 76 -14.56 -16.73 22.51
CA GLN A 76 -13.17 -16.24 22.55
C GLN A 76 -13.11 -14.76 22.97
N GLN A 77 -13.70 -14.46 24.13
CA GLN A 77 -13.89 -13.14 24.74
C GLN A 77 -12.94 -12.03 24.23
N GLY A 78 -13.48 -11.05 23.50
CA GLY A 78 -12.77 -9.84 23.06
C GLY A 78 -11.92 -9.96 21.81
N LEU A 79 -11.81 -11.15 21.19
CA LEU A 79 -10.97 -11.36 19.99
C LEU A 79 -11.72 -11.20 18.66
N TYR A 80 -13.04 -11.41 18.65
CA TYR A 80 -13.86 -11.47 17.44
C TYR A 80 -15.14 -10.63 17.53
N ASP A 81 -15.23 -9.67 18.45
CA ASP A 81 -16.45 -8.88 18.66
C ASP A 81 -16.82 -8.09 17.40
N THR A 82 -15.81 -7.52 16.74
CA THR A 82 -15.96 -6.78 15.48
C THR A 82 -16.35 -7.73 14.35
N LEU A 83 -15.67 -8.86 14.22
CA LEU A 83 -15.99 -9.87 13.22
C LEU A 83 -17.42 -10.38 13.37
N LEU A 84 -17.86 -10.71 14.59
CA LEU A 84 -19.20 -11.20 14.87
C LEU A 84 -20.25 -10.14 14.54
N HIS A 85 -20.00 -8.88 14.89
CA HIS A 85 -20.86 -7.78 14.48
C HIS A 85 -20.99 -7.68 12.95
N LEU A 86 -19.88 -7.80 12.21
CA LEU A 86 -19.91 -7.80 10.74
C LEU A 86 -20.68 -8.99 10.16
N ILE A 87 -20.51 -10.19 10.74
CA ILE A 87 -21.25 -11.39 10.36
C ILE A 87 -22.76 -11.20 10.56
N ASP A 88 -23.16 -10.56 11.67
CA ASP A 88 -24.55 -10.31 11.99
C ASP A 88 -25.18 -9.29 11.03
N ILE A 89 -24.54 -8.14 10.79
CA ILE A 89 -25.07 -7.13 9.84
C ILE A 89 -25.05 -7.62 8.39
N ALA A 90 -24.14 -8.54 8.04
CA ALA A 90 -24.12 -9.19 6.73
C ALA A 90 -25.17 -10.32 6.60
N GLY A 91 -25.88 -10.68 7.67
CA GLY A 91 -26.85 -11.78 7.66
C GLY A 91 -26.23 -13.18 7.51
N LEU A 92 -24.98 -13.35 7.93
CA LEU A 92 -24.21 -14.60 7.76
C LEU A 92 -24.15 -15.46 9.04
N ALA A 93 -24.77 -15.04 10.13
CA ALA A 93 -24.75 -15.76 11.40
C ALA A 93 -25.31 -17.19 11.28
N ASP A 94 -26.43 -17.36 10.58
CA ASP A 94 -27.07 -18.68 10.41
C ASP A 94 -26.20 -19.63 9.59
N THR A 95 -25.45 -19.11 8.60
CA THR A 95 -24.46 -19.88 7.85
C THR A 95 -23.43 -20.51 8.79
N LEU A 96 -22.86 -19.73 9.73
CA LEU A 96 -21.85 -20.24 10.66
C LEU A 96 -22.41 -21.07 11.81
N LYS A 97 -23.72 -20.99 12.09
CA LYS A 97 -24.41 -21.81 13.10
C LYS A 97 -24.86 -23.16 12.57
N THR A 98 -25.24 -23.24 11.28
CA THR A 98 -25.98 -24.39 10.75
C THR A 98 -25.32 -25.06 9.54
N ALA A 99 -24.66 -24.30 8.66
CA ALA A 99 -24.12 -24.85 7.43
C ALA A 99 -22.78 -25.57 7.69
N ASN A 100 -22.49 -26.55 6.82
CA ASN A 100 -21.18 -27.20 6.78
C ASN A 100 -20.23 -26.45 5.85
N VAL A 101 -19.49 -25.51 6.43
CA VAL A 101 -18.55 -24.65 5.73
C VAL A 101 -17.17 -24.71 6.37
N THR A 102 -16.14 -24.46 5.57
CA THR A 102 -14.82 -24.07 6.10
C THR A 102 -14.75 -22.55 6.16
N PHE A 103 -14.47 -21.99 7.32
CA PHE A 103 -14.31 -20.55 7.51
C PHE A 103 -12.85 -20.20 7.78
N PHE A 104 -12.31 -19.25 7.02
CA PHE A 104 -11.02 -18.62 7.25
C PHE A 104 -11.22 -17.33 8.03
N ALA A 105 -11.36 -17.42 9.36
CA ALA A 105 -11.71 -16.29 10.19
C ALA A 105 -10.62 -15.20 10.18
N PRO A 106 -10.90 -13.99 9.68
CA PRO A 106 -10.05 -12.83 9.94
C PRO A 106 -10.14 -12.43 11.42
N GLN A 107 -9.20 -11.63 11.91
CA GLN A 107 -9.23 -11.12 13.28
C GLN A 107 -9.73 -9.67 13.32
N ASP A 108 -10.21 -9.19 14.47
CA ASP A 108 -10.69 -7.80 14.62
C ASP A 108 -9.63 -6.76 14.24
N TYR A 109 -8.35 -7.03 14.52
CA TYR A 109 -7.24 -6.17 14.10
C TYR A 109 -7.16 -6.02 12.57
N SER A 110 -7.45 -7.08 11.83
CA SER A 110 -7.46 -7.11 10.36
C SER A 110 -8.54 -6.19 9.80
N ILE A 111 -9.74 -6.21 10.40
CA ILE A 111 -10.89 -5.38 10.02
C ILE A 111 -10.59 -3.90 10.33
N ARG A 112 -10.05 -3.61 11.51
CA ARG A 112 -9.65 -2.25 11.89
C ARG A 112 -8.62 -1.68 10.92
N THR A 113 -7.65 -2.49 10.50
CA THR A 113 -6.65 -2.08 9.50
C THR A 113 -7.28 -1.78 8.15
N GLY A 114 -8.25 -2.61 7.72
CA GLY A 114 -9.03 -2.34 6.50
C GLY A 114 -9.79 -1.01 6.56
N LEU A 115 -10.44 -0.72 7.69
CA LEU A 115 -11.17 0.55 7.90
C LEU A 115 -10.22 1.76 7.93
N TYR A 116 -9.04 1.60 8.54
CA TYR A 116 -7.98 2.63 8.49
C TYR A 116 -7.56 2.93 7.05
N ASN A 117 -7.27 1.89 6.25
CA ASN A 117 -6.87 2.06 4.85
C ASN A 117 -7.97 2.76 4.03
N LEU A 118 -9.23 2.38 4.24
CA LEU A 118 -10.37 3.04 3.58
C LEU A 118 -10.43 4.54 3.91
N ASN A 119 -10.35 4.91 5.19
CA ASN A 119 -10.40 6.31 5.60
C ASN A 119 -9.18 7.10 5.14
N TYR A 120 -8.01 6.48 5.16
CA TYR A 120 -6.79 7.07 4.61
C TYR A 120 -6.95 7.39 3.11
N THR A 121 -7.46 6.43 2.33
CA THR A 121 -7.74 6.63 0.90
C THR A 121 -8.80 7.72 0.69
N ARG A 122 -9.92 7.68 1.41
CA ARG A 122 -10.96 8.74 1.33
C ARG A 122 -10.38 10.13 1.56
N GLY A 123 -9.53 10.29 2.58
CA GLY A 123 -8.85 11.55 2.88
C GLY A 123 -7.93 12.02 1.75
N LYS A 124 -7.30 11.10 1.01
CA LYS A 124 -6.50 11.44 -0.18
C LYS A 124 -7.34 12.01 -1.33
N TYR A 125 -8.61 11.65 -1.42
CA TYR A 125 -9.55 12.23 -2.36
C TYR A 125 -10.33 13.44 -1.79
N GLY A 126 -9.87 14.02 -0.68
CA GLY A 126 -10.48 15.22 -0.08
C GLY A 126 -11.76 14.97 0.71
N PHE A 127 -12.17 13.72 0.92
CA PHE A 127 -13.35 13.41 1.73
C PHE A 127 -13.01 13.51 3.21
N ALA A 128 -13.63 14.47 3.90
CA ALA A 128 -13.49 14.64 5.34
C ALA A 128 -14.30 13.61 6.14
N GLY A 129 -13.88 13.38 7.39
CA GLY A 129 -14.55 12.49 8.34
C GLY A 129 -14.22 11.01 8.14
N ASN A 130 -14.13 10.29 9.26
CA ASN A 130 -13.87 8.85 9.23
C ASN A 130 -15.19 8.08 9.12
N TRP A 131 -15.29 7.25 8.09
CA TRP A 131 -16.27 6.19 8.02
C TRP A 131 -16.04 5.17 9.11
N THR A 132 -17.14 4.69 9.67
CA THR A 132 -17.21 3.60 10.65
C THR A 132 -17.77 2.35 9.97
N LEU A 133 -17.95 1.26 10.73
CA LEU A 133 -18.50 0.01 10.18
C LEU A 133 -19.90 0.22 9.57
N ASP A 134 -20.72 1.05 10.22
CA ASP A 134 -22.09 1.38 9.79
C ASP A 134 -22.13 2.31 8.56
N SER A 135 -21.01 2.98 8.25
CA SER A 135 -20.91 3.82 7.04
C SER A 135 -20.78 2.99 5.77
N ILE A 136 -20.42 1.70 5.87
CA ILE A 136 -20.19 0.80 4.75
C ILE A 136 -21.45 -0.04 4.52
N PRO A 137 -22.00 -0.11 3.29
CA PRO A 137 -23.20 -0.88 3.03
C PRO A 137 -23.07 -2.36 3.43
N PRO A 138 -24.08 -2.96 4.10
CA PRO A 138 -24.05 -4.37 4.49
C PRO A 138 -23.73 -5.36 3.36
N ALA A 139 -24.12 -5.04 2.12
CA ALA A 139 -23.81 -5.84 0.94
C ALA A 139 -22.29 -5.95 0.65
N VAL A 140 -21.50 -4.93 1.01
CA VAL A 140 -20.03 -4.98 0.90
C VAL A 140 -19.47 -5.96 1.92
N TRP A 141 -19.98 -5.94 3.15
CA TRP A 141 -19.60 -6.89 4.19
C TRP A 141 -19.97 -8.32 3.83
N ASP A 142 -21.20 -8.57 3.33
CA ASP A 142 -21.64 -9.87 2.82
C ASP A 142 -20.70 -10.39 1.73
N THR A 143 -20.42 -9.56 0.72
CA THR A 143 -19.55 -9.92 -0.41
C THR A 143 -18.14 -10.29 0.05
N LEU A 144 -17.55 -9.52 0.97
CA LEU A 144 -16.18 -9.73 1.43
C LEU A 144 -16.07 -10.90 2.41
N LEU A 145 -17.00 -11.03 3.38
CA LEU A 145 -17.01 -12.13 4.35
C LEU A 145 -17.16 -13.50 3.68
N ARG A 146 -17.99 -13.58 2.63
CA ARG A 146 -18.17 -14.81 1.85
C ARG A 146 -16.88 -15.31 1.20
N ARG A 147 -15.91 -14.43 0.88
CA ARG A 147 -14.60 -14.85 0.35
C ARG A 147 -13.79 -15.69 1.33
N TYR A 148 -14.11 -15.58 2.61
CA TYR A 148 -13.49 -16.38 3.67
C TYR A 148 -14.27 -17.67 3.97
N MET A 149 -15.41 -17.91 3.33
CA MET A 149 -16.26 -19.07 3.57
C MET A 149 -16.26 -19.99 2.35
N ILE A 150 -15.85 -21.24 2.54
CA ILE A 150 -15.86 -22.27 1.49
C ILE A 150 -16.97 -23.28 1.80
N PRO A 151 -17.93 -23.54 0.89
CA PRO A 151 -19.03 -24.48 1.09
C PRO A 151 -18.58 -25.94 0.93
N ALA A 152 -17.44 -26.29 1.52
CA ALA A 152 -16.85 -27.62 1.51
C ALA A 152 -15.94 -27.79 2.73
N LYS A 153 -15.61 -29.05 3.04
CA LYS A 153 -14.53 -29.37 3.97
C LYS A 153 -13.18 -29.09 3.31
N VAL A 154 -12.42 -28.16 3.88
CA VAL A 154 -11.06 -27.83 3.44
C VAL A 154 -10.15 -27.94 4.66
N THR A 155 -9.36 -29.00 4.70
CA THR A 155 -8.33 -29.21 5.73
C THR A 155 -6.95 -28.90 5.16
N SER A 156 -5.93 -28.75 6.00
CA SER A 156 -4.57 -28.50 5.51
C SER A 156 -4.10 -29.59 4.54
N ASP A 157 -4.40 -30.86 4.84
CA ASP A 157 -4.08 -31.99 3.96
C ASP A 157 -4.68 -31.87 2.54
N SER A 158 -5.83 -31.20 2.41
CA SER A 158 -6.50 -31.02 1.12
C SER A 158 -5.86 -29.94 0.24
N LEU A 159 -4.87 -29.21 0.77
CA LEU A 159 -4.22 -28.07 0.12
C LEU A 159 -2.74 -28.31 -0.19
N ASP A 160 -2.25 -29.55 -0.02
CA ASP A 160 -0.84 -29.92 -0.16
C ASP A 160 -0.45 -30.21 -1.62
N TYR A 161 -0.67 -29.21 -2.48
CA TYR A 161 -0.32 -29.23 -3.89
C TYR A 161 0.67 -28.10 -4.20
N ALA A 162 1.57 -28.33 -5.16
CA ALA A 162 2.61 -27.37 -5.53
C ALA A 162 2.05 -25.97 -5.87
N ASP A 163 0.91 -25.92 -6.56
CA ASP A 163 0.22 -24.68 -6.97
C ASP A 163 -0.98 -24.34 -6.05
N GLY A 164 -1.15 -25.08 -4.96
CA GLY A 164 -2.35 -25.01 -4.13
C GLY A 164 -3.59 -25.54 -4.85
N VAL A 165 -4.75 -25.18 -4.30
CA VAL A 165 -6.07 -25.60 -4.79
C VAL A 165 -6.96 -24.38 -4.93
N ASN A 166 -7.69 -24.30 -6.04
CA ASN A 166 -8.71 -23.28 -6.22
C ASN A 166 -9.90 -23.56 -5.30
N LEU A 167 -10.27 -22.58 -4.49
CA LEU A 167 -11.35 -22.62 -3.52
C LEU A 167 -12.50 -21.75 -4.02
N THR A 168 -13.59 -22.37 -4.45
CA THR A 168 -14.82 -21.65 -4.79
C THR A 168 -15.51 -21.23 -3.51
N THR A 169 -15.69 -19.93 -3.34
CA THR A 169 -16.28 -19.33 -2.13
C THR A 169 -17.80 -19.48 -2.07
N LEU A 170 -18.37 -19.20 -0.91
CA LEU A 170 -19.80 -19.27 -0.65
C LEU A 170 -20.55 -18.20 -1.47
N SER A 171 -21.41 -18.63 -2.40
CA SER A 171 -22.17 -17.75 -3.32
C SER A 171 -21.26 -16.92 -4.25
N TYR A 172 -21.85 -16.38 -5.33
CA TYR A 172 -21.19 -15.56 -6.36
C TYR A 172 -20.02 -16.19 -7.14
N GLY A 173 -19.61 -17.42 -6.81
CA GLY A 173 -18.58 -18.17 -7.56
C GLY A 173 -17.20 -17.51 -7.55
N TYR A 174 -16.90 -16.67 -6.56
CA TYR A 174 -15.60 -16.02 -6.46
C TYR A 174 -14.53 -17.06 -6.14
N LEU A 175 -13.40 -17.01 -6.85
CA LEU A 175 -12.33 -17.98 -6.75
C LEU A 175 -11.19 -17.46 -5.86
N MET A 176 -10.87 -18.21 -4.83
CA MET A 176 -9.70 -18.03 -3.99
C MET A 176 -8.70 -19.17 -4.29
N ASN A 177 -7.49 -19.09 -3.74
CA ASN A 177 -6.55 -20.20 -3.74
C ASN A 177 -6.09 -20.52 -2.30
N GLY A 178 -6.00 -21.79 -1.97
CA GLY A 178 -5.47 -22.28 -0.69
C GLY A 178 -4.26 -23.19 -0.91
N LYS A 179 -3.20 -23.00 -0.15
CA LYS A 179 -1.98 -23.80 -0.25
C LYS A 179 -1.34 -24.02 1.12
N THR A 180 -0.92 -25.23 1.45
CA THR A 180 -0.07 -25.44 2.64
C THR A 180 1.36 -25.02 2.40
N ALA A 181 1.99 -24.44 3.43
CA ALA A 181 3.41 -24.14 3.42
C ALA A 181 4.02 -24.45 4.80
N PRO A 182 5.21 -25.07 4.86
CA PRO A 182 5.94 -25.21 6.10
C PRO A 182 6.57 -23.86 6.50
N THR A 183 6.67 -23.59 7.80
CA THR A 183 7.43 -22.45 8.31
C THR A 183 8.83 -22.88 8.77
N ASN A 184 9.73 -21.92 8.94
CA ASN A 184 11.06 -22.20 9.50
C ASN A 184 11.00 -22.13 11.03
N ALA A 185 11.81 -22.92 11.72
CA ALA A 185 11.95 -22.86 13.18
C ALA A 185 13.43 -22.81 13.56
N SER A 186 13.86 -21.76 14.27
CA SER A 186 15.20 -21.64 14.89
C SER A 186 16.37 -22.13 14.02
N GLY A 187 16.48 -21.61 12.79
CA GLY A 187 17.56 -21.97 11.85
C GLY A 187 17.34 -23.27 11.07
N ILE A 188 16.23 -23.97 11.29
CA ILE A 188 15.81 -25.16 10.54
C ILE A 188 14.81 -24.73 9.46
N ILE A 189 15.20 -24.92 8.20
CA ILE A 189 14.33 -24.70 7.05
C ILE A 189 13.20 -25.74 7.09
N ALA A 190 11.94 -25.29 6.95
CA ALA A 190 10.74 -26.12 6.99
C ALA A 190 10.58 -26.98 8.27
N GLY A 191 11.22 -26.58 9.38
CA GLY A 191 11.13 -27.27 10.67
C GLY A 191 10.05 -26.74 11.62
N GLY A 192 9.32 -25.69 11.22
CA GLY A 192 8.25 -25.06 11.99
C GLY A 192 6.86 -25.63 11.66
N PRO A 193 5.80 -25.10 12.30
CA PRO A 193 4.43 -25.53 12.03
C PRO A 193 4.02 -25.29 10.57
N THR A 194 3.14 -26.14 10.07
CA THR A 194 2.46 -25.92 8.79
C THR A 194 1.45 -24.79 8.93
N ILE A 195 1.37 -23.94 7.91
CA ILE A 195 0.37 -22.89 7.74
C ILE A 195 -0.39 -23.11 6.43
N ILE A 196 -1.55 -22.48 6.29
CA ILE A 196 -2.25 -22.32 5.02
C ILE A 196 -2.05 -20.89 4.54
N GLN A 197 -1.58 -20.75 3.30
CA GLN A 197 -1.64 -19.54 2.48
C GLN A 197 -3.02 -19.47 1.84
N LEU A 198 -3.82 -18.48 2.22
CA LEU A 198 -5.08 -18.13 1.57
C LEU A 198 -4.84 -16.92 0.68
N SER A 199 -5.11 -17.06 -0.61
CA SER A 199 -4.89 -16.00 -1.60
C SER A 199 -6.19 -15.56 -2.25
N ASP A 200 -6.45 -14.27 -2.20
CA ASP A 200 -7.36 -13.62 -3.13
C ASP A 200 -6.67 -13.53 -4.50
N MET A 201 -7.24 -14.22 -5.48
CA MET A 201 -6.67 -14.30 -6.83
C MET A 201 -6.87 -13.01 -7.62
N ASN A 202 -7.68 -12.06 -7.14
CA ASN A 202 -8.01 -10.81 -7.81
C ASN A 202 -8.50 -11.01 -9.26
N ARG A 203 -9.23 -12.12 -9.49
CA ARG A 203 -9.69 -12.56 -10.82
C ARG A 203 -8.56 -12.75 -11.86
N SER A 204 -7.32 -12.90 -11.41
CA SER A 204 -6.17 -13.18 -12.25
C SER A 204 -5.73 -14.63 -12.13
N ARG A 205 -5.25 -15.21 -13.23
CA ARG A 205 -4.56 -16.50 -13.23
C ARG A 205 -3.07 -16.37 -12.86
N PHE A 206 -2.54 -15.14 -12.84
CA PHE A 206 -1.13 -14.89 -12.60
C PHE A 206 -0.90 -14.63 -11.11
N VAL A 207 -0.07 -15.48 -10.48
CA VAL A 207 0.21 -15.43 -9.04
C VAL A 207 0.76 -14.07 -8.57
N ARG A 208 1.47 -13.34 -9.45
CA ARG A 208 1.99 -12.00 -9.13
C ARG A 208 0.89 -10.98 -8.81
N ASP A 209 -0.33 -11.20 -9.30
CA ASP A 209 -1.47 -10.32 -9.08
C ASP A 209 -2.30 -10.77 -7.86
N TRP A 210 -1.94 -11.89 -7.21
CA TRP A 210 -2.67 -12.43 -6.07
C TRP A 210 -2.28 -11.71 -4.78
N SER A 211 -3.24 -11.58 -3.88
CA SER A 211 -3.02 -11.07 -2.52
C SER A 211 -3.13 -12.21 -1.52
N THR A 212 -2.01 -12.57 -0.89
CA THR A 212 -1.91 -13.74 -0.01
C THR A 212 -1.85 -13.34 1.45
N SER A 213 -2.51 -14.12 2.31
CA SER A 213 -2.37 -14.07 3.76
C SER A 213 -2.20 -15.46 4.32
N ILE A 214 -1.67 -15.56 5.54
CA ILE A 214 -1.40 -16.86 6.17
C ILE A 214 -2.23 -17.08 7.42
N THR A 215 -2.44 -18.34 7.76
CA THR A 215 -3.11 -18.75 8.99
C THR A 215 -2.17 -18.75 10.19
N GLN A 216 -2.69 -18.37 11.36
CA GLN A 216 -2.05 -18.58 12.65
C GLN A 216 -2.45 -19.92 13.28
N SER A 217 -3.66 -20.41 13.00
CA SER A 217 -4.16 -21.72 13.45
C SER A 217 -4.93 -22.38 12.31
N ILE A 218 -4.82 -23.70 12.19
CA ILE A 218 -5.44 -24.50 11.13
C ILE A 218 -6.20 -25.69 11.71
N ASP A 219 -7.14 -26.24 10.93
CA ASP A 219 -7.82 -27.50 11.19
C ASP A 219 -8.59 -27.59 12.53
N LEU A 220 -9.11 -26.47 13.04
CA LEU A 220 -10.06 -26.51 14.14
C LEU A 220 -11.39 -27.05 13.63
N LYS A 221 -11.88 -28.13 14.23
CA LYS A 221 -13.18 -28.71 13.87
C LYS A 221 -14.25 -28.27 14.86
N THR A 222 -15.28 -27.61 14.37
CA THR A 222 -16.46 -27.22 15.14
C THR A 222 -17.57 -28.25 14.95
N ALA A 223 -18.67 -28.10 15.69
CA ALA A 223 -19.81 -29.02 15.59
C ALA A 223 -20.41 -29.10 14.18
N ASN A 224 -20.31 -28.02 13.41
CA ASN A 224 -20.91 -27.91 12.08
C ASN A 224 -19.90 -27.72 10.95
N GLY A 225 -18.61 -27.47 11.20
CA GLY A 225 -17.68 -27.16 10.13
C GLY A 225 -16.20 -27.16 10.52
N TRP A 226 -15.41 -26.44 9.73
CA TRP A 226 -13.97 -26.28 9.91
C TRP A 226 -13.60 -24.80 10.02
N LEU A 227 -12.63 -24.49 10.86
CA LEU A 227 -12.16 -23.14 11.11
C LEU A 227 -10.63 -23.09 10.98
N HIS A 228 -10.18 -22.17 10.13
CA HIS A 228 -8.81 -21.70 10.06
C HIS A 228 -8.79 -20.26 10.53
N VAL A 229 -7.86 -19.90 11.42
CA VAL A 229 -7.74 -18.53 11.90
C VAL A 229 -6.61 -17.86 11.14
N LEU A 230 -6.94 -16.80 10.40
CA LEU A 230 -5.95 -15.96 9.74
C LEU A 230 -5.15 -15.20 10.79
N GLU A 231 -3.90 -14.90 10.47
CA GLU A 231 -3.07 -14.07 11.34
C GLU A 231 -3.59 -12.64 11.47
N SER A 232 -3.20 -11.96 12.55
CA SER A 232 -3.62 -10.59 12.82
C SER A 232 -3.11 -9.57 11.79
N LYS A 233 -1.99 -9.84 11.11
CA LYS A 233 -1.41 -8.94 10.08
C LYS A 233 -2.13 -9.00 8.72
N HIS A 234 -3.03 -9.96 8.51
CA HIS A 234 -3.92 -9.97 7.35
C HIS A 234 -4.72 -8.66 7.31
N VAL A 235 -5.02 -8.13 6.13
CA VAL A 235 -5.90 -6.96 5.96
C VAL A 235 -7.24 -7.42 5.41
N PHE A 236 -8.32 -7.14 6.14
CA PHE A 236 -9.65 -7.64 5.79
C PHE A 236 -10.07 -7.17 4.39
N GLY A 237 -10.60 -8.10 3.59
CA GLY A 237 -11.00 -7.85 2.21
C GLY A 237 -9.83 -7.72 1.22
N PHE A 238 -8.59 -8.02 1.64
CA PHE A 238 -7.39 -7.93 0.81
C PHE A 238 -7.27 -6.54 0.17
N ILE A 239 -7.20 -6.46 -1.16
CA ILE A 239 -7.19 -5.19 -1.90
C ILE A 239 -8.60 -4.72 -2.30
N SER A 240 -9.64 -5.50 -2.02
CA SER A 240 -11.00 -5.27 -2.52
C SER A 240 -11.88 -4.43 -1.57
N LEU A 241 -11.54 -4.32 -0.28
CA LEU A 241 -12.38 -3.57 0.66
C LEU A 241 -12.55 -2.11 0.23
N VAL A 242 -11.44 -1.42 -0.05
CA VAL A 242 -11.45 0.00 -0.39
C VAL A 242 -12.27 0.29 -1.65
N PRO A 243 -12.01 -0.34 -2.81
CA PRO A 243 -12.78 -0.05 -4.03
C PRO A 243 -14.23 -0.52 -3.98
N LEU A 244 -14.58 -1.53 -3.17
CA LEU A 244 -15.99 -1.93 -3.00
C LEU A 244 -16.75 -0.98 -2.07
N ALA A 245 -16.12 -0.52 -1.00
CA ALA A 245 -16.74 0.42 -0.06
C ALA A 245 -16.77 1.86 -0.60
N PHE A 246 -15.72 2.27 -1.30
CA PHE A 246 -15.54 3.61 -1.83
C PHE A 246 -15.05 3.54 -3.29
N PRO A 247 -15.95 3.30 -4.26
CA PRO A 247 -15.61 3.15 -5.68
C PRO A 247 -14.86 4.34 -6.30
N TYR A 248 -15.01 5.54 -5.73
CA TYR A 248 -14.27 6.73 -6.15
C TYR A 248 -12.74 6.56 -6.00
N SER A 249 -12.27 5.61 -5.18
CA SER A 249 -10.84 5.27 -5.09
C SER A 249 -10.26 4.66 -6.36
N LEU A 250 -11.09 4.35 -7.36
CA LEU A 250 -10.65 3.88 -8.67
C LEU A 250 -10.36 5.04 -9.63
N ASN A 251 -10.75 6.26 -9.27
CA ASN A 251 -10.44 7.44 -10.07
C ASN A 251 -8.96 7.82 -9.86
N PRO A 252 -8.28 8.31 -10.91
CA PRO A 252 -6.94 8.87 -10.74
C PRO A 252 -6.96 10.03 -9.73
N ILE A 253 -5.84 10.22 -9.04
CA ILE A 253 -5.61 11.37 -8.15
C ILE A 253 -4.68 12.32 -8.89
N GLN A 254 -5.00 13.61 -8.87
CA GLN A 254 -4.09 14.61 -9.39
C GLN A 254 -2.82 14.69 -8.54
N ALA A 255 -1.66 14.61 -9.17
CA ALA A 255 -0.37 14.69 -8.50
C ALA A 255 0.68 15.35 -9.41
N PRO A 256 1.70 16.03 -8.85
CA PRO A 256 2.80 16.52 -9.67
C PRO A 256 3.46 15.39 -10.45
N TYR A 257 3.71 15.59 -11.75
CA TYR A 257 4.25 14.58 -12.66
C TYR A 257 5.57 13.95 -12.17
N LEU A 258 6.47 14.77 -11.65
CA LEU A 258 7.76 14.33 -11.11
C LEU A 258 7.70 13.98 -9.61
N GLY A 259 6.50 13.85 -9.04
CA GLY A 259 6.23 13.48 -7.66
C GLY A 259 6.42 14.60 -6.63
N LEU A 260 6.89 15.78 -7.04
CA LEU A 260 7.07 16.96 -6.18
C LEU A 260 6.47 18.21 -6.84
N PRO A 261 5.87 19.14 -6.06
CA PRO A 261 5.41 20.42 -6.59
C PRO A 261 6.54 21.19 -7.29
N SER A 262 6.22 21.85 -8.40
CA SER A 262 7.18 22.71 -9.10
C SER A 262 7.46 23.98 -8.28
N PRO A 263 8.72 24.32 -7.99
CA PRO A 263 9.05 25.46 -7.13
C PRO A 263 8.86 26.79 -7.88
N ILE A 264 8.31 27.78 -7.16
CA ILE A 264 8.23 29.18 -7.60
C ILE A 264 8.96 30.07 -6.58
N PRO A 265 9.97 30.89 -6.98
CA PRO A 265 10.44 31.14 -8.35
C PRO A 265 11.16 29.94 -8.96
N GLY A 266 11.23 29.92 -10.30
CA GLY A 266 11.79 28.80 -11.05
C GLY A 266 11.21 28.68 -12.44
N THR A 267 11.60 27.62 -13.13
CA THR A 267 11.04 27.23 -14.43
C THR A 267 10.11 26.05 -14.25
N ILE A 268 8.96 26.09 -14.93
CA ILE A 268 8.02 24.98 -15.05
C ILE A 268 7.95 24.64 -16.54
N GLU A 269 8.45 23.46 -16.92
CA GLU A 269 8.31 22.96 -18.28
C GLU A 269 6.85 22.59 -18.52
N VAL A 270 6.30 22.97 -19.67
CA VAL A 270 4.85 22.89 -19.90
C VAL A 270 4.38 21.44 -20.05
N GLU A 271 5.26 20.57 -20.55
CA GLU A 271 5.03 19.13 -20.72
C GLU A 271 4.92 18.36 -19.39
N ASP A 272 5.33 18.98 -18.28
CA ASP A 272 5.30 18.43 -16.91
C ASP A 272 4.00 18.77 -16.14
N PHE A 273 2.87 18.89 -16.84
CA PHE A 273 1.55 19.05 -16.21
C PHE A 273 1.23 17.87 -15.28
N ASP A 274 0.39 18.05 -14.28
CA ASP A 274 0.12 17.03 -13.26
C ASP A 274 -0.37 15.71 -13.87
N ASP A 275 0.01 14.59 -13.26
CA ASP A 275 -0.70 13.31 -13.42
C ASP A 275 -2.14 13.46 -12.93
N GLY A 276 -3.07 12.72 -13.51
CA GLY A 276 -4.49 12.78 -13.12
C GLY A 276 -5.43 12.44 -14.27
N GLY A 277 -5.01 12.76 -15.49
CA GLY A 277 -5.74 12.42 -16.71
C GLY A 277 -6.77 13.47 -17.11
N GLU A 278 -7.38 13.19 -18.26
CA GLU A 278 -8.39 14.00 -18.91
C GLU A 278 -9.56 14.38 -17.99
N GLY A 279 -9.87 15.68 -17.92
CA GLY A 279 -10.90 16.26 -17.07
C GLY A 279 -10.52 16.39 -15.59
N LEU A 280 -9.32 15.96 -15.19
CA LEU A 280 -8.81 16.10 -13.83
C LEU A 280 -7.57 17.00 -13.77
N SER A 281 -6.48 16.64 -14.46
CA SER A 281 -5.23 17.42 -14.45
C SER A 281 -4.94 18.16 -15.77
N TYR A 282 -5.67 17.81 -16.82
CA TYR A 282 -5.70 18.55 -18.08
C TYR A 282 -7.05 18.35 -18.78
N HIS A 283 -7.34 19.17 -19.78
CA HIS A 283 -8.36 18.92 -20.79
C HIS A 283 -7.77 19.19 -22.16
N ASP A 284 -7.83 18.17 -23.01
CA ASP A 284 -7.48 18.25 -24.43
C ASP A 284 -8.74 18.02 -25.28
N THR A 285 -8.91 18.79 -26.35
CA THR A 285 -10.11 18.70 -27.19
C THR A 285 -10.13 17.46 -28.09
N ASP A 286 -9.00 16.79 -28.22
CA ASP A 286 -8.90 15.54 -28.93
C ASP A 286 -8.57 14.33 -28.03
N ASN A 287 -8.32 13.19 -28.66
CA ASN A 287 -8.08 11.93 -27.95
C ASN A 287 -6.67 11.38 -28.14
N ASN A 288 -5.75 12.13 -28.78
CA ASN A 288 -4.42 11.66 -29.15
C ASN A 288 -3.38 12.77 -28.96
N ASN A 289 -2.23 12.45 -28.39
CA ASN A 289 -1.04 13.30 -28.54
C ASN A 289 -0.52 13.24 -29.99
N ASN A 290 -0.90 14.23 -30.79
CA ASN A 290 -0.57 14.44 -32.19
C ASN A 290 0.93 14.62 -32.44
N GLY A 291 1.67 15.16 -31.46
CA GLY A 291 3.14 15.25 -31.52
C GLY A 291 3.84 13.94 -31.14
N GLY A 292 3.16 13.08 -30.36
CA GLY A 292 3.60 11.74 -29.99
C GLY A 292 4.88 11.69 -29.14
N GLN A 293 5.28 12.81 -28.52
CA GLN A 293 6.48 12.88 -27.68
C GLN A 293 6.16 12.90 -26.19
N TYR A 294 7.17 12.55 -25.39
CA TYR A 294 7.22 12.62 -23.93
C TYR A 294 6.21 11.74 -23.17
N ARG A 295 4.91 11.99 -23.33
CA ARG A 295 3.81 11.31 -22.62
C ARG A 295 2.86 10.62 -23.59
N THR A 296 2.27 9.51 -23.13
CA THR A 296 1.25 8.76 -23.88
C THR A 296 -0.18 9.27 -23.67
N GLU A 297 -0.33 10.33 -22.88
CA GLU A 297 -1.61 10.99 -22.60
C GLU A 297 -2.02 11.87 -23.79
N ARG A 298 -3.14 12.60 -23.69
CA ARG A 298 -3.75 13.26 -24.85
C ARG A 298 -3.09 14.58 -25.25
N VAL A 299 -2.53 15.29 -24.28
CA VAL A 299 -1.87 16.58 -24.51
C VAL A 299 -0.84 16.48 -25.63
N ASP A 300 -0.96 17.38 -26.60
CA ASP A 300 -0.14 17.43 -27.79
C ASP A 300 1.27 17.95 -27.54
N ILE A 301 2.25 17.05 -27.52
CA ILE A 301 3.65 17.34 -27.16
C ILE A 301 4.59 16.97 -28.30
N GLU A 302 5.44 17.91 -28.71
CA GLU A 302 6.48 17.71 -29.72
C GLU A 302 7.88 18.12 -29.22
N ASN A 303 8.92 17.82 -30.00
CA ASN A 303 10.27 18.28 -29.69
C ASN A 303 10.38 19.80 -29.88
N CYS A 304 10.95 20.51 -28.91
CA CYS A 304 11.16 21.94 -29.01
C CYS A 304 12.49 22.28 -29.66
N GLY A 305 12.49 23.27 -30.56
CA GLY A 305 13.69 23.80 -31.21
C GLY A 305 14.69 24.46 -30.26
N GLU A 306 14.24 24.84 -29.05
CA GLU A 306 15.10 25.35 -27.97
C GLU A 306 15.63 24.24 -27.03
N GLY A 307 15.38 22.97 -27.37
CA GLY A 307 15.65 21.80 -26.54
C GLY A 307 14.48 21.45 -25.62
N GLY A 308 14.41 20.18 -25.19
CA GLY A 308 13.27 19.66 -24.44
C GLY A 308 12.04 19.48 -25.33
N PHE A 309 10.86 19.70 -24.77
CA PHE A 309 9.59 19.61 -25.49
C PHE A 309 8.81 20.92 -25.42
N ASN A 310 7.75 21.01 -26.22
CA ASN A 310 6.75 22.06 -26.15
C ASN A 310 5.38 21.43 -26.34
N ILE A 311 4.34 22.09 -25.85
CA ILE A 311 2.98 21.77 -26.30
C ILE A 311 2.70 22.53 -27.60
N GLY A 312 1.92 21.89 -28.47
CA GLY A 312 1.47 22.44 -29.75
C GLY A 312 0.03 22.03 -30.03
N TRP A 313 -0.43 22.22 -31.27
CA TRP A 313 -1.81 21.87 -31.71
C TRP A 313 -2.93 22.42 -30.80
N THR A 314 -2.61 23.50 -30.09
CA THR A 314 -3.48 24.10 -29.09
C THR A 314 -4.82 24.52 -29.67
N SER A 315 -5.87 24.29 -28.89
CA SER A 315 -7.25 24.65 -29.20
C SER A 315 -7.92 25.40 -28.05
N GLY A 316 -8.95 26.18 -28.36
CA GLY A 316 -9.69 26.93 -27.35
C GLY A 316 -10.45 26.03 -26.40
N SER A 317 -10.50 26.41 -25.13
CA SER A 317 -11.07 25.69 -23.98
C SER A 317 -10.19 24.59 -23.39
N GLU A 318 -9.01 24.32 -23.95
CA GLU A 318 -8.04 23.39 -23.35
C GLU A 318 -7.40 23.99 -22.10
N TRP A 319 -6.92 23.13 -21.20
CA TRP A 319 -6.21 23.58 -20.01
C TRP A 319 -5.27 22.52 -19.45
N LEU A 320 -4.25 22.97 -18.73
CA LEU A 320 -3.22 22.15 -18.10
C LEU A 320 -3.03 22.62 -16.66
N GLU A 321 -3.00 21.70 -15.71
CA GLU A 321 -2.74 22.03 -14.30
C GLU A 321 -1.37 21.57 -13.83
N TYR A 322 -0.81 22.35 -12.91
CA TYR A 322 0.49 22.13 -12.30
C TYR A 322 0.35 22.36 -10.81
N THR A 323 0.73 21.37 -10.03
CA THR A 323 0.91 21.52 -8.61
C THR A 323 2.21 22.28 -8.37
N VAL A 324 2.12 23.48 -7.80
CA VAL A 324 3.27 24.37 -7.56
C VAL A 324 3.46 24.67 -6.08
N GLU A 325 4.68 25.02 -5.69
CA GLU A 325 5.02 25.50 -4.35
C GLU A 325 5.69 26.88 -4.43
N VAL A 326 4.93 27.91 -4.06
CA VAL A 326 5.42 29.29 -3.98
C VAL A 326 6.20 29.42 -2.67
N THR A 327 7.49 29.64 -2.79
CA THR A 327 8.41 29.68 -1.65
C THR A 327 8.19 30.90 -0.75
N VAL A 328 7.81 32.06 -1.32
CA VAL A 328 7.66 33.33 -0.59
C VAL A 328 6.56 34.20 -1.20
N SER A 329 5.65 34.75 -0.39
CA SER A 329 4.60 35.65 -0.88
C SER A 329 5.15 36.92 -1.56
N GLY A 330 4.39 37.50 -2.48
CA GLY A 330 4.59 38.83 -3.06
C GLY A 330 4.58 38.79 -4.59
N ASP A 331 5.18 39.80 -5.21
CA ASP A 331 5.12 39.96 -6.66
C ASP A 331 6.17 39.13 -7.40
N TYR A 332 5.79 38.64 -8.57
CA TYR A 332 6.60 37.85 -9.48
C TYR A 332 6.38 38.34 -10.92
N ASP A 333 7.43 38.33 -11.72
CA ASP A 333 7.29 38.36 -13.17
C ASP A 333 7.07 36.93 -13.68
N LEU A 334 5.89 36.68 -14.24
CA LEU A 334 5.55 35.47 -14.97
C LEU A 334 5.91 35.67 -16.44
N GLY A 335 6.94 34.96 -16.90
CA GLY A 335 7.27 34.80 -18.30
C GLY A 335 6.67 33.53 -18.90
N VAL A 336 5.93 33.65 -20.00
CA VAL A 336 5.42 32.51 -20.79
C VAL A 336 6.21 32.46 -22.10
N ARG A 337 6.92 31.36 -22.34
CA ARG A 337 7.73 31.15 -23.55
C ARG A 337 6.84 30.58 -24.66
N ALA A 338 6.43 31.42 -25.60
CA ALA A 338 5.44 31.10 -26.61
C ALA A 338 5.94 31.35 -28.05
N ALA A 339 5.42 30.59 -29.01
CA ALA A 339 5.67 30.75 -30.43
C ALA A 339 4.36 30.62 -31.22
N ALA A 340 4.24 31.35 -32.32
CA ALA A 340 3.12 31.24 -33.25
C ALA A 340 3.64 31.34 -34.69
N ASN A 341 2.89 30.78 -35.63
CA ASN A 341 3.28 30.81 -37.04
C ASN A 341 3.15 32.22 -37.64
N ASP A 342 2.98 32.32 -38.97
CA ASP A 342 2.82 33.60 -39.68
C ASP A 342 1.44 34.26 -39.54
N GLU A 343 0.46 33.54 -39.00
CA GLU A 343 -0.81 34.10 -38.51
C GLU A 343 -0.66 34.57 -37.06
N PRO A 344 -1.44 35.55 -36.57
CA PRO A 344 -1.45 35.87 -35.15
C PRO A 344 -1.78 34.60 -34.35
N GLY A 345 -1.08 34.43 -33.22
CA GLY A 345 -1.40 33.37 -32.28
C GLY A 345 -2.71 33.66 -31.55
N GLY A 346 -2.82 33.12 -30.36
CA GLY A 346 -4.05 33.09 -29.60
C GLY A 346 -3.94 33.70 -28.21
N ASP A 347 -5.07 33.66 -27.53
CA ASP A 347 -5.22 34.17 -26.18
C ASP A 347 -5.15 33.02 -25.16
N PHE A 348 -4.62 33.34 -23.98
CA PHE A 348 -4.53 32.44 -22.83
C PHE A 348 -4.53 33.23 -21.53
N HIS A 349 -4.72 32.53 -20.42
CA HIS A 349 -4.49 33.08 -19.09
C HIS A 349 -3.97 32.02 -18.11
N VAL A 350 -3.47 32.49 -16.96
CA VAL A 350 -3.04 31.62 -15.86
C VAL A 350 -3.91 31.89 -14.64
N GLU A 351 -4.38 30.81 -14.02
CA GLU A 351 -5.11 30.81 -12.76
C GLU A 351 -4.25 30.21 -11.64
N PHE A 352 -4.44 30.70 -10.43
CA PHE A 352 -3.97 30.04 -9.20
C PHE A 352 -5.18 29.75 -8.32
N ASP A 353 -5.35 28.49 -7.94
CA ASP A 353 -6.49 27.98 -7.15
C ASP A 353 -7.86 28.41 -7.73
N GLY A 354 -7.99 28.37 -9.06
CA GLY A 354 -9.19 28.75 -9.80
C GLY A 354 -9.44 30.26 -9.91
N VAL A 355 -8.48 31.10 -9.53
CA VAL A 355 -8.54 32.56 -9.71
C VAL A 355 -7.63 32.97 -10.85
N ASN A 356 -8.18 33.57 -11.91
CA ASN A 356 -7.41 34.17 -13.00
C ASN A 356 -6.56 35.34 -12.48
N ILE A 357 -5.23 35.16 -12.50
CA ILE A 357 -4.26 36.13 -11.95
C ILE A 357 -3.59 37.00 -13.02
N THR A 358 -3.64 36.61 -14.29
CA THR A 358 -2.99 37.35 -15.39
C THR A 358 -3.94 38.29 -16.12
N GLY A 359 -5.25 38.00 -16.07
CA GLY A 359 -6.17 38.38 -17.14
C GLY A 359 -5.77 37.71 -18.46
N THR A 360 -6.41 38.10 -19.55
CA THR A 360 -6.03 37.62 -20.88
C THR A 360 -4.64 38.11 -21.28
N MET A 361 -3.80 37.19 -21.74
CA MET A 361 -2.53 37.42 -22.39
C MET A 361 -2.62 36.94 -23.84
N HIS A 362 -1.96 37.65 -24.76
CA HIS A 362 -2.01 37.37 -26.20
C HIS A 362 -0.66 36.92 -26.72
N CYS A 363 -0.62 35.80 -27.45
CA CYS A 363 0.53 35.37 -28.24
C CYS A 363 0.51 36.03 -29.62
N PRO A 364 1.40 36.99 -29.91
CA PRO A 364 1.47 37.60 -31.25
C PRO A 364 2.12 36.64 -32.26
N ARG A 365 2.04 36.99 -33.53
CA ARG A 365 2.85 36.37 -34.60
C ARG A 365 4.34 36.41 -34.21
N THR A 366 5.01 35.26 -34.18
CA THR A 366 6.45 35.17 -33.91
C THR A 366 7.27 34.75 -35.13
N GLY A 367 6.61 34.36 -36.23
CA GLY A 367 7.26 34.03 -37.50
C GLY A 367 7.59 32.55 -37.68
N GLY A 368 7.08 31.68 -36.80
CA GLY A 368 7.21 30.23 -36.94
C GLY A 368 6.90 29.49 -35.64
N TRP A 369 6.38 28.26 -35.76
CA TRP A 369 6.00 27.39 -34.62
C TRP A 369 7.13 27.11 -33.61
N GLN A 370 8.38 27.32 -34.02
CA GLN A 370 9.56 27.08 -33.19
C GLN A 370 10.39 28.38 -32.99
N SER A 371 9.81 29.55 -33.29
CA SER A 371 10.42 30.87 -33.07
C SER A 371 9.84 31.51 -31.82
N TYR A 372 10.46 31.28 -30.67
CA TYR A 372 9.88 31.66 -29.38
C TYR A 372 10.21 33.08 -28.93
N ILE A 373 9.23 33.72 -28.30
CA ILE A 373 9.39 34.95 -27.51
C ILE A 373 8.93 34.68 -26.06
N THR A 374 9.33 35.56 -25.13
CA THR A 374 8.82 35.51 -23.75
C THR A 374 7.82 36.64 -23.55
N LEU A 375 6.59 36.28 -23.17
CA LEU A 375 5.51 37.21 -22.80
C LEU A 375 5.49 37.34 -21.29
N SER A 376 5.64 38.57 -20.77
CA SER A 376 5.77 38.82 -19.32
C SER A 376 4.51 39.46 -18.72
N LYS A 377 4.19 39.09 -17.48
CA LYS A 377 3.11 39.68 -16.67
C LYS A 377 3.50 39.69 -15.20
N THR A 378 3.36 40.84 -14.54
CA THR A 378 3.47 40.89 -13.08
C THR A 378 2.23 40.29 -12.42
N VAL A 379 2.44 39.34 -11.51
CA VAL A 379 1.41 38.66 -10.72
C VAL A 379 1.78 38.64 -9.24
N THR A 380 0.79 38.68 -8.37
CA THR A 380 0.99 38.58 -6.91
C THR A 380 0.61 37.19 -6.44
N LEU A 381 1.55 36.50 -5.79
CA LEU A 381 1.36 35.12 -5.31
C LEU A 381 1.50 35.05 -3.78
N THR A 382 0.78 34.12 -3.15
CA THR A 382 0.97 33.78 -1.73
C THR A 382 1.92 32.61 -1.58
N ALA A 383 2.67 32.54 -0.47
CA ALA A 383 3.50 31.39 -0.16
C ALA A 383 2.63 30.16 0.15
N GLY A 384 3.10 29.00 -0.28
CA GLY A 384 2.46 27.72 -0.04
C GLY A 384 2.24 26.92 -1.32
N LYS A 385 1.54 25.80 -1.15
CA LYS A 385 1.17 24.91 -2.25
C LYS A 385 -0.08 25.46 -2.93
N HIS A 386 -0.05 25.54 -4.25
CA HIS A 386 -1.14 26.02 -5.10
C HIS A 386 -1.35 25.07 -6.29
N VAL A 387 -2.54 25.12 -6.88
CA VAL A 387 -2.76 24.58 -8.23
C VAL A 387 -2.69 25.74 -9.22
N MET A 388 -1.68 25.74 -10.09
CA MET A 388 -1.59 26.64 -11.22
C MET A 388 -2.31 26.00 -12.40
N ARG A 389 -3.26 26.70 -13.02
CA ARG A 389 -3.91 26.26 -14.26
C ARG A 389 -3.52 27.19 -15.41
N PHE A 390 -3.01 26.63 -16.49
CA PHE A 390 -2.85 27.32 -17.76
C PHE A 390 -4.08 27.05 -18.62
N VAL A 391 -4.80 28.10 -19.01
CA VAL A 391 -6.03 28.01 -19.78
C VAL A 391 -5.79 28.57 -21.17
N LEU A 392 -6.10 27.76 -22.18
CA LEU A 392 -5.98 28.11 -23.58
C LEU A 392 -7.33 28.66 -24.05
N ASP A 393 -7.50 29.98 -23.99
CA ASP A 393 -8.76 30.64 -24.37
C ASP A 393 -9.04 30.46 -25.87
N THR A 394 -7.99 30.55 -26.68
CA THR A 394 -7.99 30.15 -28.09
C THR A 394 -6.77 29.29 -28.39
N GLY A 395 -6.73 28.72 -29.59
CA GLY A 395 -5.58 27.96 -30.12
C GLY A 395 -4.61 28.80 -30.96
N GLY A 396 -3.67 28.12 -31.61
CA GLY A 396 -2.81 28.70 -32.65
C GLY A 396 -1.42 29.13 -32.21
N TYR A 397 -0.92 28.57 -31.11
CA TYR A 397 0.43 28.83 -30.59
C TYR A 397 1.03 27.59 -29.92
N ASN A 398 2.35 27.54 -29.87
CA ASN A 398 3.12 26.58 -29.09
C ASN A 398 3.59 27.25 -27.79
N ILE A 399 3.62 26.49 -26.70
CA ILE A 399 4.19 26.92 -25.40
C ILE A 399 5.33 25.98 -25.04
N ASN A 400 6.43 26.52 -24.56
CA ASN A 400 7.59 25.75 -24.10
C ASN A 400 7.62 25.68 -22.57
N LYS A 401 7.62 26.83 -21.89
CA LYS A 401 7.81 26.87 -20.43
C LYS A 401 7.22 28.11 -19.80
N PHE A 402 6.97 28.01 -18.50
CA PHE A 402 6.71 29.15 -17.61
C PHE A 402 7.96 29.48 -16.80
N ILE A 403 8.24 30.76 -16.62
CA ILE A 403 9.40 31.26 -15.86
C ILE A 403 8.88 32.24 -14.84
N PHE A 404 9.02 31.93 -13.55
CA PHE A 404 8.67 32.84 -12.47
C PHE A 404 9.93 33.45 -11.87
N THR A 405 10.07 34.77 -11.98
CA THR A 405 11.16 35.52 -11.34
C THR A 405 10.59 36.38 -10.22
N LYS A 406 11.14 36.25 -9.01
CA LYS A 406 10.74 37.12 -7.89
C LYS A 406 11.16 38.56 -8.16
N LEU A 407 10.24 39.51 -7.95
CA LEU A 407 10.49 40.96 -8.13
C LEU A 407 10.99 41.64 -6.85
#